data_AF-A0A067CV27-F1
#
_entry.id   AF-A0A067CV27-F1
#
_cell.length_a   1.000
_cell.length_b   1.000
_cell.length_c   1.000
_cell.angle_alpha   90.00
_cell.angle_beta   90.00
_cell.angle_gamma   90.00
#
_symmetry.space_group_name_H-M   'P 1'
#
loop_
_entity.id
_entity.type
_entity.pdbx_description
1 polymer ?
#
loop_
_entity_poly.entity_id
_entity_poly.type
_entity_poly.pdbx_seq_one_letter_code
_entity_poly.pdbx_strand_id
1 'polypeptide(L)'
;MTQFQHGSPKELATAFKKYRRQLTKSAYAHIDAENHSVLRCFVLFRLLADGRSSLAQLCLRHYPDGYMVPRLPVTELYAMDAAARLGDVVVLAFLHKHDLGRCSASAMDVAAATGHLSVVRFLHRHRREGCTQLAFTLARRHGHIKVLQYLTTHCAEFERRQSVPRHSGKDAVVAGGMVASSCMIQ
;
A
#
# COMPACT_ATOMS: atom_id res chain seq x y z
N MET A 1 -32.06 -13.30 7.19
CA MET A 1 -30.69 -13.87 7.10
C MET A 1 -30.06 -13.36 5.81
N THR A 2 -29.05 -12.50 5.90
CA THR A 2 -28.55 -11.69 4.79
C THR A 2 -27.61 -12.45 3.85
N GLN A 3 -27.77 -12.18 2.55
CA GLN A 3 -27.26 -12.87 1.35
C GLN A 3 -25.72 -12.88 1.15
N PHE A 4 -24.90 -12.89 2.21
CA PHE A 4 -23.45 -12.72 2.09
C PHE A 4 -22.66 -13.98 1.65
N GLN A 5 -23.31 -15.09 1.27
CA GLN A 5 -22.64 -16.40 1.21
C GLN A 5 -23.07 -17.36 0.09
N HIS A 6 -23.78 -16.94 -0.94
CA HIS A 6 -23.94 -17.82 -2.11
C HIS A 6 -22.71 -17.70 -3.02
N GLY A 7 -21.74 -18.61 -2.83
CA GLY A 7 -20.61 -18.82 -3.73
C GLY A 7 -19.23 -18.37 -3.23
N SER A 8 -19.12 -17.67 -2.10
CA SER A 8 -17.81 -17.27 -1.55
C SER A 8 -17.14 -18.41 -0.76
N PRO A 9 -15.82 -18.64 -0.89
CA PRO A 9 -15.09 -19.62 -0.10
C PRO A 9 -15.27 -19.43 1.40
N LYS A 10 -15.32 -20.53 2.16
CA LYS A 10 -15.58 -20.51 3.62
C LYS A 10 -14.65 -19.58 4.40
N GLU A 11 -13.37 -19.54 4.01
CA GLU A 11 -12.36 -18.68 4.63
C GLU A 11 -12.65 -17.20 4.40
N LEU A 12 -13.06 -16.84 3.18
CA LEU A 12 -13.44 -15.48 2.82
C LEU A 12 -14.70 -15.06 3.61
N ALA A 13 -15.72 -15.91 3.65
CA ALA A 13 -16.93 -15.64 4.43
C ALA A 13 -16.62 -15.44 5.94
N THR A 14 -15.68 -16.23 6.48
CA THR A 14 -15.22 -16.10 7.87
C THR A 14 -14.51 -14.77 8.10
N ALA A 15 -13.64 -14.34 7.18
CA ALA A 15 -12.97 -13.04 7.24
C ALA A 15 -13.99 -11.88 7.21
N PHE A 16 -14.95 -11.91 6.28
CA PHE A 16 -16.01 -10.90 6.20
C PHE A 16 -16.83 -10.83 7.49
N LYS A 17 -17.21 -11.98 8.07
CA LYS A 17 -17.92 -12.03 9.35
C LYS A 17 -17.09 -11.44 10.50
N LYS A 18 -15.78 -11.76 10.57
CA LYS A 18 -14.85 -11.21 11.57
C LYS A 18 -14.76 -9.69 11.46
N TYR A 19 -14.45 -9.17 10.28
CA TYR A 19 -14.19 -7.73 10.11
C TYR A 19 -15.48 -6.91 10.09
N ARG A 20 -16.63 -7.46 9.67
CA ARG A 20 -17.93 -6.81 9.84
C ARG A 20 -18.22 -6.53 11.33
N ARG A 21 -17.98 -7.52 12.20
CA ARG A 21 -18.10 -7.35 13.67
C ARG A 21 -17.13 -6.31 14.23
N GLN A 22 -15.96 -6.15 13.60
CA GLN A 22 -15.01 -5.10 13.98
C GLN A 22 -15.50 -3.71 13.55
N LEU A 23 -16.08 -3.60 12.36
CA LEU A 23 -16.62 -2.36 11.81
C LEU A 23 -17.82 -1.84 12.60
N THR A 24 -18.55 -2.72 13.29
CA THR A 24 -19.66 -2.35 14.18
C THR A 24 -19.20 -1.92 15.59
N LYS A 25 -17.89 -1.87 15.88
CA LYS A 25 -17.38 -1.36 17.17
C LYS A 25 -17.39 0.17 17.20
N SER A 26 -17.42 0.75 18.40
CA SER A 26 -17.52 2.21 18.62
C SER A 26 -16.52 3.05 17.82
N ALA A 27 -15.28 2.58 17.66
CA ALA A 27 -14.24 3.28 16.89
C ALA A 27 -14.56 3.46 15.39
N TYR A 28 -15.51 2.69 14.85
CA TYR A 28 -15.93 2.73 13.45
C TYR A 28 -17.45 2.90 13.30
N ALA A 29 -18.16 3.27 14.37
CA ALA A 29 -19.63 3.31 14.36
C ALA A 29 -20.22 4.29 13.32
N HIS A 30 -19.43 5.26 12.85
CA HIS A 30 -19.80 6.18 11.76
C HIS A 30 -19.72 5.56 10.37
N ILE A 31 -19.21 4.33 10.23
CA ILE A 31 -19.01 3.66 8.96
C ILE A 31 -20.16 2.69 8.71
N ASP A 32 -20.82 2.86 7.56
CA ASP A 32 -21.90 1.97 7.14
C ASP A 32 -21.38 0.56 6.80
N ALA A 33 -21.64 -0.39 7.70
CA ALA A 33 -21.26 -1.79 7.56
C ALA A 33 -22.20 -2.62 6.67
N GLU A 34 -23.37 -2.09 6.31
CA GLU A 34 -24.29 -2.72 5.35
C GLU A 34 -23.92 -2.39 3.90
N ASN A 35 -23.19 -1.29 3.68
CA ASN A 35 -22.64 -0.98 2.37
C ASN A 35 -21.57 -2.00 1.96
N HIS A 36 -21.92 -2.85 0.99
CA HIS A 36 -21.03 -3.91 0.52
C HIS A 36 -19.69 -3.39 0.01
N SER A 37 -19.66 -2.21 -0.62
CA SER A 37 -18.43 -1.63 -1.16
C SER A 37 -17.49 -1.11 -0.08
N VAL A 38 -18.06 -0.53 0.98
CA VAL A 38 -17.31 -0.13 2.19
C VAL A 38 -16.76 -1.35 2.89
N LEU A 39 -17.60 -2.36 3.12
CA LEU A 39 -17.21 -3.58 3.82
C LEU A 39 -16.10 -4.32 3.07
N ARG A 40 -16.20 -4.46 1.73
CA ARG A 40 -15.15 -5.08 0.90
C ARG A 40 -13.83 -4.34 1.02
N CYS A 41 -13.83 -3.01 0.93
CA CYS A 41 -12.60 -2.22 1.05
C CYS A 41 -12.01 -2.30 2.46
N PHE A 42 -12.84 -2.25 3.49
CA PHE A 42 -12.41 -2.42 4.86
C PHE A 42 -11.78 -3.81 5.09
N VAL A 43 -12.45 -4.87 4.63
CA VAL A 43 -11.93 -6.25 4.70
C VAL A 43 -10.60 -6.36 3.97
N LEU A 44 -10.49 -5.81 2.75
CA LEU A 44 -9.26 -5.83 1.98
C LEU A 44 -8.10 -5.17 2.75
N PHE A 45 -8.32 -3.97 3.30
CA PHE A 45 -7.29 -3.27 4.08
C PHE A 45 -6.89 -4.05 5.33
N ARG A 46 -7.85 -4.68 6.01
CA ARG A 46 -7.58 -5.51 7.19
C ARG A 46 -6.85 -6.80 6.86
N LEU A 47 -7.17 -7.44 5.75
CA LEU A 47 -6.44 -8.62 5.29
C LEU A 47 -4.97 -8.28 5.04
N LEU A 48 -4.68 -7.12 4.45
CA LEU A 48 -3.30 -6.65 4.23
C LEU A 48 -2.59 -6.27 5.53
N ALA A 49 -3.30 -5.62 6.46
CA ALA A 49 -2.75 -5.31 7.78
C ALA A 49 -2.41 -6.59 8.57
N ASP A 50 -3.26 -7.62 8.50
CA ASP A 50 -3.07 -8.92 9.15
C ASP A 50 -2.10 -9.84 8.37
N GLY A 51 -1.52 -9.38 7.25
CA GLY A 51 -0.57 -10.13 6.42
C GLY A 51 -1.16 -11.29 5.61
N ARG A 52 -2.49 -11.33 5.43
CA ARG A 52 -3.23 -12.41 4.77
C ARG A 52 -3.33 -12.19 3.26
N SER A 53 -2.20 -12.10 2.56
CA SER A 53 -2.15 -11.74 1.14
C SER A 53 -2.95 -12.69 0.24
N SER A 54 -2.89 -13.99 0.50
CA SER A 54 -3.65 -14.99 -0.28
C SER A 54 -5.16 -14.77 -0.19
N LEU A 55 -5.69 -14.40 0.99
CA LEU A 55 -7.09 -14.05 1.15
C LEU A 55 -7.43 -12.69 0.54
N ALA A 56 -6.50 -11.74 0.55
CA ALA A 56 -6.66 -10.48 -0.17
C ALA A 56 -6.80 -10.73 -1.68
N GLN A 57 -5.91 -11.53 -2.28
CA GLN A 57 -6.02 -11.94 -3.68
C GLN A 57 -7.34 -12.69 -3.95
N LEU A 58 -7.74 -13.60 -3.06
CA LEU A 58 -9.01 -14.31 -3.19
C LEU A 58 -10.21 -13.35 -3.18
N CYS A 59 -10.17 -12.34 -2.30
CA CYS A 59 -11.18 -11.27 -2.26
C CYS A 59 -11.26 -10.54 -3.61
N LEU A 60 -10.13 -10.14 -4.20
CA LEU A 60 -10.08 -9.46 -5.50
C LEU A 60 -10.54 -10.35 -6.66
N ARG A 61 -10.25 -11.66 -6.63
CA ARG A 61 -10.72 -12.60 -7.66
C ARG A 61 -12.24 -12.78 -7.62
N HIS A 62 -12.83 -12.82 -6.43
CA HIS A 62 -14.28 -12.94 -6.27
C HIS A 62 -15.04 -11.62 -6.48
N TYR A 63 -14.41 -10.50 -6.12
CA TYR A 63 -14.97 -9.17 -6.25
C TYR A 63 -13.96 -8.31 -7.02
N PRO A 64 -14.02 -8.29 -8.36
CA PRO A 64 -13.10 -7.47 -9.14
C PRO A 64 -13.37 -5.96 -8.99
N ASP A 65 -14.60 -5.58 -8.62
CA ASP A 65 -15.05 -4.19 -8.55
C ASP A 65 -15.89 -3.91 -7.29
N GLY A 66 -16.29 -2.65 -7.14
CA GLY A 66 -17.20 -2.21 -6.10
C GLY A 66 -16.52 -2.07 -4.75
N TYR A 67 -15.41 -1.34 -4.71
CA TYR A 67 -14.67 -0.95 -3.51
C TYR A 67 -14.87 0.54 -3.25
N MET A 68 -15.14 0.90 -1.99
CA MET A 68 -15.22 2.29 -1.56
C MET A 68 -14.40 2.47 -0.28
N VAL A 69 -13.44 3.39 -0.32
CA VAL A 69 -12.55 3.65 0.83
C VAL A 69 -13.39 4.17 2.00
N PRO A 70 -13.42 3.47 3.16
CA PRO A 70 -14.14 3.96 4.32
C PRO A 70 -13.45 5.18 4.93
N ARG A 71 -14.18 5.96 5.73
CA ARG A 71 -13.60 7.04 6.55
C ARG A 71 -12.81 6.43 7.73
N LEU A 72 -11.59 5.97 7.45
CA LEU A 72 -10.68 5.36 8.43
C LEU A 72 -9.65 6.36 8.97
N PRO A 73 -9.06 6.08 10.15
CA PRO A 73 -7.85 6.78 10.60
C PRO A 73 -6.74 6.71 9.54
N VAL A 74 -5.94 7.78 9.44
CA VAL A 74 -4.89 7.90 8.41
C VAL A 74 -3.91 6.73 8.40
N THR A 75 -3.59 6.18 9.58
CA THR A 75 -2.70 5.03 9.74
C THR A 75 -3.22 3.75 9.07
N GLU A 76 -4.54 3.59 8.95
CA GLU A 76 -5.17 2.43 8.32
C GLU A 76 -5.38 2.61 6.82
N LEU A 77 -5.15 3.82 6.30
CA LEU A 77 -5.26 4.10 4.88
C LEU A 77 -4.03 3.63 4.09
N TYR A 78 -2.88 3.34 4.71
CA TYR A 78 -1.63 2.92 4.03
C TYR A 78 -1.66 1.46 3.52
N ALA A 79 -2.72 1.09 2.81
CA ALA A 79 -2.91 -0.25 2.27
C ALA A 79 -1.85 -0.62 1.21
N MET A 80 -1.35 0.34 0.43
CA MET A 80 -0.28 0.09 -0.54
C MET A 80 1.05 -0.23 0.16
N ASP A 81 1.37 0.44 1.27
CA ASP A 81 2.54 0.11 2.08
C ASP A 81 2.42 -1.31 2.66
N ALA A 82 1.21 -1.70 3.07
CA ALA A 82 0.95 -3.05 3.53
C ALA A 82 1.11 -4.10 2.43
N ALA A 83 0.57 -3.86 1.23
CA ALA A 83 0.77 -4.75 0.08
C ALA A 83 2.25 -4.84 -0.33
N ALA A 84 2.98 -3.72 -0.29
CA ALA A 84 4.40 -3.67 -0.61
C ALA A 84 5.24 -4.49 0.38
N ARG A 85 4.93 -4.41 1.69
CA ARG A 85 5.55 -5.24 2.72
C ARG A 85 5.32 -6.74 2.52
N LEU A 86 4.17 -7.12 1.97
CA LEU A 86 3.84 -8.52 1.68
C LEU A 86 4.45 -9.02 0.36
N GLY A 87 5.09 -8.13 -0.41
CA GLY A 87 5.64 -8.48 -1.72
C GLY A 87 4.58 -8.74 -2.79
N ASP A 88 3.32 -8.40 -2.52
CA ASP A 88 2.20 -8.75 -3.38
C ASP A 88 1.95 -7.64 -4.42
N VAL A 89 2.68 -7.75 -5.53
CA VAL A 89 2.56 -6.80 -6.64
C VAL A 89 1.16 -6.83 -7.29
N VAL A 90 0.43 -7.96 -7.19
CA VAL A 90 -0.91 -8.08 -7.78
C VAL A 90 -1.90 -7.23 -6.99
N VAL A 91 -1.92 -7.39 -5.67
CA VAL A 91 -2.78 -6.57 -4.81
C VAL A 91 -2.35 -5.11 -4.86
N LEU A 92 -1.05 -4.83 -4.85
CA LEU A 92 -0.53 -3.46 -4.96
C LEU A 92 -0.95 -2.78 -6.27
N ALA A 93 -0.86 -3.48 -7.40
CA ALA A 93 -1.30 -2.96 -8.70
C ALA A 93 -2.80 -2.70 -8.74
N PHE A 94 -3.59 -3.58 -8.12
CA PHE A 94 -5.03 -3.38 -7.98
C PHE A 94 -5.34 -2.12 -7.16
N LEU A 95 -4.73 -1.98 -5.97
CA LEU A 95 -4.91 -0.82 -5.11
C LEU A 95 -4.54 0.47 -5.84
N HIS A 96 -3.42 0.48 -6.56
CA HIS A 96 -3.00 1.63 -7.35
C HIS A 96 -3.99 1.98 -8.47
N LYS A 97 -4.43 0.99 -9.25
CA LYS A 97 -5.33 1.18 -10.40
C LYS A 97 -6.68 1.78 -9.99
N HIS A 98 -7.18 1.39 -8.83
CA HIS A 98 -8.49 1.81 -8.32
C HIS A 98 -8.41 2.97 -7.30
N ASP A 99 -7.22 3.57 -7.13
CA ASP A 99 -6.94 4.63 -6.14
C ASP A 99 -7.39 4.27 -4.71
N LEU A 100 -7.14 3.01 -4.32
CA LEU A 100 -7.53 2.48 -3.03
C LEU A 100 -6.36 2.57 -2.05
N GLY A 101 -6.48 3.47 -1.09
CA GLY A 101 -5.52 3.63 -0.01
C GLY A 101 -4.36 4.57 -0.37
N ARG A 102 -3.50 4.81 0.61
CA ARG A 102 -2.34 5.69 0.54
C ARG A 102 -1.08 4.86 0.34
N CYS A 103 -0.10 5.51 -0.27
CA CYS A 103 1.26 5.03 -0.40
C CYS A 103 2.20 6.05 0.27
N SER A 104 3.28 5.58 0.88
CA SER A 104 4.36 6.42 1.40
C SER A 104 5.72 5.90 0.92
N ALA A 105 6.80 6.63 1.23
CA ALA A 105 8.16 6.17 0.95
C ALA A 105 8.49 4.83 1.66
N SER A 106 7.80 4.55 2.78
CA SER A 106 7.92 3.30 3.53
C SER A 106 7.58 2.07 2.68
N ALA A 107 6.66 2.21 1.71
CA ALA A 107 6.32 1.12 0.80
C ALA A 107 7.55 0.60 0.04
N MET A 108 8.34 1.51 -0.54
CA MET A 108 9.54 1.13 -1.31
C MET A 108 10.68 0.72 -0.39
N ASP A 109 10.84 1.38 0.76
CA ASP A 109 11.87 1.04 1.75
C ASP A 109 11.71 -0.39 2.27
N VAL A 110 10.48 -0.76 2.66
CA VAL A 110 10.18 -2.10 3.17
C VAL A 110 10.27 -3.14 2.06
N ALA A 111 9.78 -2.84 0.86
CA ALA A 111 9.93 -3.74 -0.30
C ALA A 111 11.41 -3.98 -0.64
N ALA A 112 12.26 -2.96 -0.50
CA ALA A 112 13.68 -3.09 -0.70
C ALA A 112 14.36 -3.90 0.41
N ALA A 113 13.99 -3.65 1.66
CA ALA A 113 14.48 -4.37 2.84
C ALA A 113 14.11 -5.86 2.86
N THR A 114 13.06 -6.26 2.14
CA THR A 114 12.56 -7.65 2.04
C THR A 114 12.90 -8.31 0.71
N GLY A 115 13.54 -7.59 -0.22
CA GLY A 115 14.00 -8.14 -1.50
C GLY A 115 12.91 -8.25 -2.56
N HIS A 116 11.76 -7.60 -2.39
CA HIS A 116 10.63 -7.63 -3.31
C HIS A 116 10.87 -6.73 -4.54
N LEU A 117 11.77 -7.14 -5.43
CA LEU A 117 12.16 -6.38 -6.62
C LEU A 117 10.99 -6.01 -7.53
N SER A 118 9.99 -6.90 -7.69
CA SER A 118 8.79 -6.64 -8.49
C SER A 118 7.99 -5.45 -7.95
N VAL A 119 7.82 -5.39 -6.63
CA VAL A 119 7.18 -4.27 -5.93
C VAL A 119 8.00 -3.00 -6.07
N VAL A 120 9.32 -3.06 -5.87
CA VAL A 120 10.22 -1.89 -6.02
C VAL A 120 10.11 -1.29 -7.43
N ARG A 121 10.15 -2.14 -8.47
CA ARG A 121 9.95 -1.71 -9.87
C ARG A 121 8.59 -1.08 -10.09
N PHE A 122 7.53 -1.71 -9.56
CA PHE A 122 6.17 -1.21 -9.70
C PHE A 122 6.03 0.18 -9.08
N LEU A 123 6.45 0.34 -7.82
CA LEU A 123 6.41 1.61 -7.09
C LEU A 123 7.26 2.68 -7.79
N HIS A 124 8.46 2.34 -8.25
CA HIS A 124 9.32 3.30 -8.94
C HIS A 124 8.70 3.84 -10.24
N ARG A 125 7.98 2.98 -10.98
CA ARG A 125 7.37 3.36 -12.26
C ARG A 125 6.07 4.15 -12.11
N HIS A 126 5.26 3.85 -11.09
CA HIS A 126 3.89 4.36 -10.99
C HIS A 126 3.66 5.35 -9.84
N ARG A 127 4.57 5.41 -8.88
CA ARG A 127 4.46 6.26 -7.68
C ARG A 127 5.56 7.32 -7.66
N ARG A 128 5.33 8.39 -6.89
CA ARG A 128 6.23 9.57 -6.81
C ARG A 128 6.85 9.76 -5.42
N GLU A 129 6.35 9.03 -4.43
CA GLU A 129 6.80 9.05 -3.03
C GLU A 129 8.25 8.58 -2.90
N GLY A 130 8.64 7.60 -3.72
CA GLY A 130 10.02 7.09 -3.77
C GLY A 130 10.45 6.23 -2.60
N CYS A 131 11.74 6.31 -2.29
CA CYS A 131 12.38 5.63 -1.17
C CYS A 131 13.26 6.60 -0.37
N THR A 132 13.56 6.25 0.86
CA THR A 132 14.58 6.90 1.67
C THR A 132 15.91 6.14 1.59
N GLN A 133 16.95 6.65 2.27
CA GLN A 133 18.23 5.95 2.39
C GLN A 133 18.10 4.56 3.04
N LEU A 134 17.01 4.32 3.80
CA LEU A 134 16.75 3.02 4.42
C LEU A 134 16.61 1.91 3.38
N ALA A 135 16.04 2.17 2.20
CA ALA A 135 15.92 1.18 1.14
C ALA A 135 17.28 0.58 0.76
N PHE A 136 18.29 1.43 0.57
CA PHE A 136 19.65 1.00 0.21
C PHE A 136 20.34 0.29 1.38
N THR A 137 20.30 0.89 2.57
CA THR A 137 20.98 0.33 3.74
C THR A 137 20.42 -1.05 4.11
N LEU A 138 19.09 -1.21 4.11
CA LEU A 138 18.44 -2.46 4.45
C LEU A 138 18.57 -3.50 3.35
N ALA A 139 18.43 -3.13 2.07
CA ALA A 139 18.67 -4.05 0.96
C ALA A 139 20.12 -4.57 0.95
N ARG A 140 21.10 -3.73 1.29
CA ARG A 140 22.50 -4.14 1.45
C ARG A 140 22.69 -5.09 2.62
N ARG A 141 22.19 -4.71 3.80
CA ARG A 141 22.33 -5.50 5.03
C ARG A 141 21.75 -6.90 4.88
N HIS A 142 20.63 -7.03 4.17
CA HIS A 142 19.94 -8.30 3.93
C HIS A 142 20.38 -9.02 2.64
N GLY A 143 21.39 -8.51 1.92
CA GLY A 143 21.95 -9.18 0.75
C GLY A 143 21.05 -9.15 -0.50
N HIS A 144 20.10 -8.22 -0.61
CA HIS A 144 19.19 -8.08 -1.74
C HIS A 144 19.85 -7.37 -2.93
N ILE A 145 20.85 -8.03 -3.52
CA ILE A 145 21.71 -7.46 -4.58
C ILE A 145 20.91 -6.93 -5.79
N LYS A 146 19.90 -7.67 -6.25
CA LYS A 146 19.09 -7.25 -7.41
C LYS A 146 18.28 -5.98 -7.15
N VAL A 147 17.80 -5.81 -5.91
CA VAL A 147 17.12 -4.59 -5.48
C VAL A 147 18.13 -3.44 -5.44
N LEU A 148 19.29 -3.65 -4.83
CA LEU A 148 20.34 -2.63 -4.77
C LEU A 148 20.75 -2.16 -6.17
N GLN A 149 21.03 -3.08 -7.08
CA GLN A 149 21.38 -2.77 -8.47
C GLN A 149 20.27 -1.94 -9.15
N TYR A 150 19.01 -2.27 -8.91
CA TYR A 150 17.89 -1.51 -9.47
C TYR A 150 17.82 -0.09 -8.85
N LEU A 151 17.93 0.03 -7.54
CA LEU A 151 17.88 1.31 -6.85
C LEU A 151 19.06 2.22 -7.23
N THR A 152 20.28 1.69 -7.34
CA THR A 152 21.46 2.48 -7.72
C THR A 152 21.39 2.96 -9.16
N THR A 153 20.95 2.11 -10.09
CA THR A 153 20.81 2.47 -11.51
C THR A 153 19.74 3.53 -11.76
N HIS A 154 18.70 3.61 -10.92
CA HIS A 154 17.58 4.54 -11.09
C HIS A 154 17.60 5.73 -10.11
N CYS A 155 18.64 5.85 -9.27
CA CYS A 155 18.76 6.90 -8.26
C CYS A 155 18.80 8.32 -8.87
N ALA A 156 19.53 8.49 -9.98
CA ALA A 156 19.62 9.76 -10.71
C ALA A 156 18.31 10.18 -11.43
N GLU A 157 17.41 9.23 -11.69
CA GLU A 157 16.07 9.54 -12.22
C GLU A 157 15.16 10.11 -11.13
N PHE A 158 15.35 9.69 -9.88
CA PHE A 158 14.57 10.12 -8.74
C PHE A 158 14.76 11.61 -8.42
N GLU A 159 16.01 12.07 -8.39
CA GLU A 159 16.37 13.47 -8.13
C GLU A 159 15.79 14.41 -9.20
N ARG A 160 15.81 14.02 -10.47
CA ARG A 160 15.22 14.80 -11.58
C ARG A 160 13.71 14.92 -11.53
N ARG A 161 13.00 13.94 -10.96
CA ARG A 161 11.52 13.98 -10.82
C ARG A 161 11.07 14.87 -9.67
N GLN A 162 11.90 15.06 -8.64
CA GLN A 162 11.59 15.92 -7.50
C GLN A 162 11.99 17.39 -7.70
N SER A 163 12.87 17.70 -8.65
CA SER A 163 13.34 19.07 -8.94
C SER A 163 12.39 19.91 -9.81
N VAL A 164 11.22 19.40 -10.21
CA VAL A 164 10.23 20.15 -10.98
C VAL A 164 9.29 20.91 -10.02
N PRO A 165 9.29 22.26 -9.99
CA PRO A 165 8.40 23.03 -9.13
C PRO A 165 6.95 22.85 -9.58
N ARG A 166 6.06 22.46 -8.66
CA ARG A 166 4.63 22.46 -8.94
C ARG A 166 4.04 23.84 -8.73
N HIS A 167 3.42 24.38 -9.78
CA HIS A 167 2.45 25.44 -9.66
C HIS A 167 1.24 24.93 -8.87
N SER A 168 0.72 25.83 -8.04
CA SER A 168 -0.09 25.62 -6.85
C SER A 168 -1.52 25.13 -7.10
N GLY A 169 -2.03 24.46 -6.08
CA GLY A 169 -3.45 24.13 -5.92
C GLY A 169 -3.80 23.85 -4.46
N LYS A 170 -3.51 24.84 -3.59
CA LYS A 170 -4.01 25.06 -2.22
C LYS A 170 -3.83 23.91 -1.22
N ASP A 171 -2.74 23.96 -0.46
CA ASP A 171 -2.76 24.19 1.00
C ASP A 171 -1.33 24.11 1.52
N ALA A 172 -0.79 25.26 1.92
CA ALA A 172 0.52 25.40 2.50
C ALA A 172 0.43 25.19 4.02
N VAL A 173 1.04 24.11 4.50
CA VAL A 173 1.67 24.12 5.82
C VAL A 173 3.05 23.49 5.66
N VAL A 174 4.04 24.33 5.93
CA VAL A 174 5.47 24.03 5.86
C VAL A 174 5.86 23.14 7.03
N ALA A 175 6.46 22.00 6.71
CA ALA A 175 7.51 21.34 7.49
C ALA A 175 8.38 20.64 6.43
N GLY A 176 9.57 21.11 6.07
CA GLY A 176 10.66 21.49 6.95
C GLY A 176 11.48 20.22 7.26
N GLY A 177 12.40 19.84 6.37
CA GLY A 177 13.36 18.77 6.68
C GLY A 177 13.97 18.03 5.48
N MET A 178 15.21 18.41 5.15
CA MET A 178 16.22 17.66 4.39
C MET A 178 15.93 17.30 2.92
N VAL A 179 16.38 18.19 2.03
CA VAL A 179 16.98 17.78 0.76
C VAL A 179 18.20 16.90 1.07
N ALA A 180 18.14 15.62 0.72
CA ALA A 180 19.29 14.73 0.80
C ALA A 180 20.26 15.08 -0.33
N SER A 181 21.00 16.18 -0.17
CA SER A 181 22.28 16.36 -0.85
C SER A 181 23.28 15.40 -0.20
N SER A 182 23.56 14.28 -0.85
CA SER A 182 24.90 13.70 -1.01
C SER A 182 24.77 12.27 -1.54
N CYS A 183 24.57 12.14 -2.85
CA CYS A 183 25.05 10.97 -3.57
C CYS A 183 26.58 11.10 -3.68
N MET A 184 27.30 10.77 -2.62
CA MET A 184 28.72 10.42 -2.70
C MET A 184 28.89 8.97 -2.28
N ILE A 185 28.93 8.09 -3.28
CA ILE A 185 29.71 6.86 -3.20
C ILE A 185 31.01 7.15 -3.94
N GLN A 186 32.02 7.60 -3.19
CA GLN A 186 33.43 7.37 -3.45
C GLN A 186 34.05 6.86 -2.15
#